data_AF-A0A8T2JKB9-F1
#
_entry.id   AF-A0A8T2JKB9-F1
#
_cell.length_a   1.000
_cell.length_b   1.000
_cell.length_c   1.000
_cell.angle_alpha   90.00
_cell.angle_beta   90.00
_cell.angle_gamma   90.00
#
_symmetry.space_group_name_H-M   'P 1'
#
loop_
_entity.id
_entity.type
_entity.pdbx_description
1 polymer ?
#
loop_
_entity_poly.entity_id
_entity_poly.type
_entity_poly.pdbx_seq_one_letter_code
_entity_poly.pdbx_strand_id
1 'polypeptide(L)' 'MSYRELRNFTEMMRALGYPRLISMENFRSPNFALVSEILIWLVKRYGILLTIGCAGGCS' A
#
# COMPACT_ATOMS: atom_id res chain seq x y z
N MET A 1 16.18 0.43 0.02
CA MET A 1 15.62 -0.61 0.92
C MET A 1 16.53 -1.82 0.88
N SER A 2 16.80 -2.44 2.02
CA SER A 2 17.52 -3.71 2.05
C SER A 2 16.66 -4.83 1.47
N TYR A 3 17.29 -5.90 0.94
CA TYR A 3 16.59 -7.05 0.35
C TYR A 3 15.57 -7.67 1.32
N ARG A 4 15.90 -7.70 2.61
CA ARG A 4 15.01 -8.19 3.68
C ARG A 4 13.76 -7.32 3.83
N GLU A 5 13.92 -6.00 3.79
CA GLU A 5 12.80 -5.05 3.87
C GLU A 5 11.91 -5.14 2.64
N LEU A 6 12.52 -5.27 1.46
CA LEU A 6 11.83 -5.46 0.19
C LEU A 6 10.95 -6.71 0.17
N ARG A 7 11.48 -7.82 0.67
CA ARG A 7 10.71 -9.07 0.78
C ARG A 7 9.54 -8.92 1.75
N ASN A 8 9.79 -8.37 2.94
CA ASN A 8 8.73 -8.11 3.91
C ASN A 8 7.65 -7.19 3.37
N PHE A 9 8.03 -6.12 2.68
CA PHE A 9 7.11 -5.18 2.05
C PHE A 9 6.23 -5.86 1.01
N THR A 10 6.84 -6.65 0.11
CA THR A 10 6.13 -7.37 -0.94
C THR A 10 5.12 -8.36 -0.37
N GLU A 11 5.51 -9.11 0.66
CA GLU A 11 4.64 -10.06 1.37
C GLU A 11 3.48 -9.34 2.08
N MET A 12 3.73 -8.23 2.76
CA MET A 12 2.69 -7.42 3.40
C MET A 12 1.67 -6.89 2.38
N MET A 13 2.13 -6.37 1.25
CA MET A 13 1.25 -5.87 0.19
C MET A 13 0.40 -6.99 -0.43
N ARG A 14 0.95 -8.19 -0.55
CA ARG A 14 0.22 -9.39 -0.99
C ARG A 14 -0.82 -9.84 0.03
N ALA A 15 -0.47 -9.85 1.32
CA ALA A 15 -1.42 -10.16 2.40
C ALA A 15 -2.56 -9.14 2.48
N LEU A 16 -2.28 -7.88 2.16
CA LEU A 16 -3.27 -6.82 2.01
C LEU A 16 -4.14 -6.99 0.74
N GLY A 17 -3.80 -7.86 -0.20
CA GLY A 17 -4.56 -8.06 -1.43
C GLY A 17 -4.39 -6.91 -2.43
N TYR A 18 -3.19 -6.32 -2.50
CA TYR A 18 -2.88 -5.33 -3.52
C TYR A 18 -3.02 -5.95 -4.92
N PRO A 19 -3.79 -5.35 -5.84
CA PRO A 19 -4.12 -5.98 -7.12
C PRO A 19 -2.93 -6.06 -8.10
N ARG A 20 -1.90 -5.24 -7.90
CA ARG A 20 -0.70 -5.23 -8.73
C ARG A 20 0.36 -6.16 -8.15
N LEU A 21 0.98 -6.99 -8.99
CA LEU A 21 2.15 -7.75 -8.57
C LEU A 21 3.34 -6.81 -8.36
N ILE A 22 3.84 -6.79 -7.13
CA ILE A 22 5.03 -6.03 -6.75
C ILE A 22 6.21 -7.01 -6.80
N SER A 23 7.19 -6.75 -7.66
CA SER A 23 8.42 -7.56 -7.75
C SER A 23 9.60 -6.84 -7.13
N MET A 24 10.51 -7.58 -6.51
CA MET A 24 11.72 -7.00 -5.89
C MET A 24 12.61 -6.28 -6.91
N GLU A 25 12.57 -6.70 -8.17
CA GLU A 25 13.31 -6.09 -9.28
C GLU A 25 12.88 -4.65 -9.57
N ASN A 26 11.59 -4.32 -9.36
CA ASN A 26 11.08 -2.96 -9.56
C ASN A 26 11.69 -1.93 -8.60
N PHE A 27 12.40 -2.38 -7.56
CA PHE A 27 13.09 -1.51 -6.59
C PHE A 27 14.61 -1.57 -6.71
N ARG A 28 15.18 -2.26 -7.73
CA ARG A 28 16.62 -2.15 -8.04
C ARG A 28 17.00 -0.72 -8.41
N SER A 29 16.09 0.00 -9.07
CA SER A 29 16.17 1.44 -9.29
C SER A 29 15.04 2.13 -8.51
N PRO A 30 15.25 3.38 -8.06
CA PRO A 30 14.22 4.11 -7.32
C PRO A 30 12.97 4.29 -8.18
N ASN A 31 11.92 3.51 -7.91
CA ASN A 31 10.66 3.55 -8.65
C ASN A 31 9.61 4.35 -7.87
N PHE A 32 9.68 5.68 -8.00
CA PHE A 32 8.78 6.58 -7.29
C PHE A 32 7.32 6.42 -7.69
N ALA A 33 7.05 6.07 -8.95
CA ALA A 33 5.70 5.86 -9.47
C ALA A 33 4.98 4.69 -8.77
N LEU A 34 5.68 3.58 -8.51
CA LEU A 34 5.11 2.47 -7.76
C LEU A 34 4.85 2.82 -6.30
N VAL A 35 5.80 3.49 -5.66
CA VAL A 35 5.67 3.87 -4.24
C VAL A 35 4.51 4.84 -4.05
N SER A 36 4.34 5.82 -4.95
CA SER A 36 3.24 6.77 -4.89
C SER A 36 1.88 6.10 -5.12
N GLU A 37 1.78 5.18 -6.07
CA GLU A 37 0.55 4.40 -6.28
C GLU A 37 0.17 3.58 -5.04
N ILE A 38 1.15 2.90 -4.44
CA ILE A 38 0.96 2.11 -3.23
C ILE A 38 0.50 3.01 -2.08
N LEU A 39 1.12 4.18 -1.90
CA LEU A 39 0.76 5.12 -0.86
C LEU A 39 -0.67 5.65 -1.06
N ILE A 40 -1.05 6.01 -2.28
CA ILE A 40 -2.42 6.45 -2.61
C ILE A 40 -3.43 5.33 -2.32
N TRP A 41 -3.10 4.10 -2.69
CA TRP A 41 -3.97 2.96 -2.42
C TRP A 41 -4.15 2.69 -0.93
N LEU A 42 -3.06 2.74 -0.15
CA LEU A 42 -3.10 2.61 1.30
C LEU A 42 -3.95 3.73 1.92
N VAL A 43 -3.70 4.99 1.55
CA VAL A 43 -4.47 6.14 2.06
C VAL A 43 -5.95 6.02 1.71
N LYS A 44 -6.31 5.59 0.50
CA LYS A 44 -7.72 5.35 0.16
C LYS A 44 -8.35 4.26 1.03
N ARG A 45 -7.62 3.20 1.36
CA ARG A 45 -8.13 2.07 2.16
C ARG A 45 -8.21 2.36 3.66
N TYR A 46 -7.29 3.13 4.21
CA TYR A 46 -7.34 3.55 5.61
C TYR A 46 -8.20 4.80 5.81
N GLY A 47 -8.21 5.71 4.83
CA GLY A 47 -9.07 6.89 4.79
C GLY A 47 -10.55 6.56 4.64
N ILE A 48 -10.90 5.51 3.87
CA ILE A 48 -12.30 5.03 3.82
C ILE A 48 -12.76 4.53 5.19
N LEU A 49 -11.88 3.87 5.96
CA LEU A 49 -12.17 3.41 7.32
C LEU A 49 -12.41 4.58 8.28
N LEU A 50 -11.62 5.65 8.15
CA LEU A 50 -11.79 6.88 8.93
C LEU A 50 -13.07 7.66 8.57
N THR A 51 -13.48 7.68 7.30
CA THR A 51 -14.74 8.36 6.91
C THR A 51 -15.99 7.54 7.26
N ILE A 52 -15.93 6.21 7.18
CA ILE A 52 -17.06 5.34 7.53
C ILE A 52 -17.33 5.38 9.04
N GLY A 53 -16.28 5.52 9.87
CA GLY A 53 -16.43 5.74 11.32
C GLY A 53 -17.18 7.03 11.67
N CYS A 54 -17.10 8.08 10.83
CA CYS A 54 -17.82 9.33 11.03
C CYS A 54 -19.17 9.40 10.31
N ALA A 55 -19.42 8.58 9.28
CA ALA A 55 -20.67 8.59 8.53
C ALA A 55 -21.83 7.83 9.23
N GLY A 56 -21.56 7.12 10.32
CA GLY A 56 -22.56 6.32 11.05
C GLY A 56 -23.20 6.97 12.28
N GLY A 57 -22.93 8.24 12.61
CA GLY A 57 -23.34 8.78 13.92
C GLY A 57 -23.40 10.30 14.06
N CYS A 58 -23.75 11.04 13.01
CA CYS A 58 -24.14 12.45 13.14
C CYS A 58 -25.44 12.70 12.37
N SER A 59 -26.53 12.14 12.89
CA SER A 59 -27.90 12.64 12.73
C SER A 59 -28.73 12.14 13.90
#